data_AF-A0AA50DYY3-F1
#
_entry.id   AF-A0AA50DYY3-F1
#
_cell.length_a   1.000
_cell.length_b   1.000
_cell.length_c   1.000
_cell.angle_alpha   90.00
_cell.angle_beta   90.00
_cell.angle_gamma   90.00
#
_symmetry.space_group_name_H-M   'P 1'
#
loop_
_entity.id
_entity.type
_entity.pdbx_description
1 polymer ?
#
loop_
_entity_poly.entity_id
_entity_poly.type
_entity_poly.pdbx_seq_one_letter_code
_entity_poly.pdbx_strand_id
1 'polypeptide(L)' 'MGLSNLMATVITKGTKRRSALDIAEFVESLGANLGADAASDYWALSLKTVTADFPVILDLAAEILRYPRFDVGKLNWKNA' A
#
# COMPACT_ATOMS: atom_id res chain seq x y z
N MET A 1 14.64 12.22 -2.21
CA MET A 1 13.51 12.49 -1.29
C MET A 1 12.16 12.59 -2.02
N GLY A 2 12.00 13.42 -3.07
CA GLY A 2 10.69 13.59 -3.72
C GLY A 2 10.03 12.33 -4.31
N LEU A 3 10.76 11.52 -5.07
CA LEU A 3 10.21 10.30 -5.67
C LEU A 3 9.80 9.24 -4.63
N SER A 4 10.66 8.98 -3.63
CA SER A 4 10.37 8.01 -2.58
C SER A 4 9.13 8.43 -1.77
N ASN A 5 9.01 9.71 -1.43
CA ASN A 5 7.86 10.22 -0.72
C ASN A 5 6.58 10.12 -1.55
N LEU A 6 6.66 10.45 -2.85
CA LEU A 6 5.54 10.26 -3.77
C LEU A 6 5.11 8.79 -3.81
N MET A 7 6.07 7.87 -3.98
CA MET A 7 5.82 6.43 -4.00
C MET A 7 5.14 5.94 -2.72
N ALA A 8 5.58 6.39 -1.54
CA ALA A 8 4.92 6.04 -0.26
C ALA A 8 3.44 6.45 -0.23
N THR A 9 3.12 7.64 -0.76
CA THR A 9 1.75 8.13 -0.80
C THR A 9 0.87 7.42 -1.83
N VAL A 10 1.44 6.94 -2.94
CA VAL A 10 0.65 6.40 -4.06
C VAL A 10 0.63 4.88 -4.18
N ILE A 11 1.59 4.14 -3.60
CA ILE A 11 1.73 2.69 -3.86
C ILE A 11 0.49 1.90 -3.42
N THR A 12 -0.17 2.32 -2.33
CA THR A 12 -1.34 1.64 -1.75
C THR A 12 -2.66 2.11 -2.35
N LYS A 13 -2.64 3.02 -3.34
CA LYS A 13 -3.85 3.61 -3.95
C LYS A 13 -4.57 2.69 -4.95
N GLY A 14 -4.07 1.47 -5.10
CA GLY A 14 -4.73 0.42 -5.86
C GLY A 14 -3.72 -0.46 -6.60
N THR A 15 -4.20 -1.60 -7.03
CA THR A 15 -3.49 -2.52 -7.92
C THR A 15 -4.30 -2.72 -9.20
N LYS A 16 -3.80 -3.56 -10.11
CA LYS A 16 -4.59 -4.02 -11.25
C LYS A 16 -5.88 -4.76 -10.85
N ARG A 17 -5.94 -5.33 -9.64
CA ARG A 17 -7.05 -6.19 -9.18
C ARG A 17 -7.91 -5.56 -8.08
N ARG A 18 -7.38 -4.63 -7.30
CA ARG A 18 -8.04 -4.04 -6.13
C ARG A 18 -7.95 -2.52 -6.14
N SER A 19 -9.02 -1.86 -5.74
CA SER A 19 -9.00 -0.42 -5.44
C SER A 19 -8.34 -0.15 -4.09
N ALA A 20 -8.04 1.12 -3.80
CA ALA A 20 -7.54 1.51 -2.47
C ALA A 20 -8.50 1.11 -1.34
N LEU A 21 -9.81 1.17 -1.58
CA LEU A 21 -10.83 0.81 -0.61
C LEU A 21 -10.84 -0.70 -0.38
N ASP A 22 -10.81 -1.49 -1.46
CA ASP A 22 -10.75 -2.96 -1.36
C ASP A 22 -9.49 -3.42 -0.61
N ILE A 23 -8.35 -2.74 -0.80
CA ILE A 23 -7.12 -3.00 -0.05
C ILE A 23 -7.33 -2.71 1.43
N ALA A 24 -7.91 -1.56 1.78
CA ALA A 24 -8.14 -1.16 3.16
C ALA A 24 -9.11 -2.13 3.87
N GLU A 25 -10.24 -2.44 3.26
CA GLU A 25 -11.24 -3.39 3.80
C GLU A 25 -10.66 -4.79 3.97
N PHE A 26 -9.86 -5.25 3.00
CA PHE A 26 -9.21 -6.56 3.07
C PHE A 26 -8.21 -6.62 4.24
N VAL A 27 -7.35 -5.60 4.39
CA VAL A 27 -6.38 -5.52 5.49
C VAL A 27 -7.10 -5.46 6.84
N GLU A 28 -8.16 -4.67 6.95
CA GLU A 28 -8.97 -4.55 8.17
C GLU A 28 -9.69 -5.86 8.52
N SER A 29 -10.22 -6.58 7.53
CA SER A 29 -10.91 -7.86 7.75
C SER A 29 -10.01 -8.95 8.38
N LEU A 30 -8.69 -8.83 8.19
CA LEU A 30 -7.68 -9.72 8.77
C LEU A 30 -7.13 -9.20 10.12
N GLY A 31 -7.64 -8.07 10.62
CA GLY A 31 -7.10 -7.40 11.80
C GLY A 31 -5.64 -6.97 11.63
N ALA A 32 -5.23 -6.71 10.39
CA ALA A 32 -3.86 -6.43 10.02
C ALA A 32 -3.62 -4.94 9.81
N ASN A 33 -2.36 -4.57 9.62
CA ASN A 33 -1.95 -3.24 9.18
C ASN A 33 -1.01 -3.35 7.98
N LEU A 34 -1.15 -2.45 7.01
CA LEU A 34 -0.27 -2.34 5.85
C LEU A 34 -0.09 -0.87 5.49
N GLY A 35 1.15 -0.43 5.34
CA GLY A 35 1.48 0.97 5.06
C GLY A 35 2.80 1.12 4.34
N ALA A 36 3.02 2.29 3.75
CA ALA A 36 4.26 2.63 3.08
C ALA A 36 4.82 3.95 3.63
N ASP A 37 6.14 4.01 3.78
CA ASP A 37 6.85 5.16 4.33
C ASP A 37 8.16 5.39 3.59
N ALA A 38 8.73 6.59 3.70
CA ALA A 38 9.95 6.99 3.01
C ALA A 38 10.82 7.86 3.91
N ALA A 39 12.11 7.54 3.95
CA ALA A 39 13.14 8.34 4.61
C ALA A 39 14.12 8.91 3.57
N SER A 40 15.18 9.57 4.05
CA SER A 40 16.23 10.12 3.21
C SER A 40 17.00 9.07 2.41
N ASP A 41 17.11 7.86 2.96
CA ASP A 41 17.98 6.77 2.53
C ASP A 41 17.21 5.50 2.17
N TYR A 42 15.92 5.39 2.51
CA TYR A 42 15.12 4.23 2.18
C TYR A 42 13.66 4.56 1.86
N TRP A 43 12.99 3.55 1.30
CA TRP A 43 11.55 3.46 1.15
C TRP A 43 11.11 2.09 1.64
N ALA A 44 10.02 2.02 2.39
CA ALA A 44 9.58 0.78 3.04
C ALA A 44 8.08 0.56 2.85
N LEU A 45 7.73 -0.69 2.50
CA LEU A 45 6.37 -1.22 2.64
C LEU A 45 6.37 -2.10 3.89
N SER A 46 5.54 -1.75 4.86
CA SER A 46 5.43 -2.44 6.14
C SER A 46 4.09 -3.14 6.25
N LEU A 47 4.10 -4.33 6.87
CA LEU A 47 2.88 -5.06 7.20
C LEU A 47 2.98 -5.66 8.60
N LYS A 48 1.85 -5.81 9.28
CA LYS A 48 1.73 -6.46 10.59
C LYS A 48 0.43 -7.25 10.62
N THR A 49 0.49 -8.52 10.99
CA THR A 49 -0.68 -9.40 11.10
C THR A 49 -0.40 -10.54 12.08
N VAL A 50 -1.40 -11.36 12.35
CA VAL A 50 -1.24 -12.63 13.06
C VAL A 50 -0.56 -13.68 12.16
N THR A 51 0.19 -14.61 12.76
CA THR A 51 0.99 -15.59 12.02
C THR A 51 0.17 -16.41 11.01
N ALA A 52 -1.09 -16.72 11.34
CA ALA A 52 -1.97 -17.50 10.47
C ALA A 52 -2.26 -16.80 9.12
N ASP A 53 -2.36 -15.47 9.13
CA ASP A 53 -2.72 -14.66 7.96
C ASP A 53 -1.52 -14.04 7.25
N PHE A 54 -0.30 -14.30 7.75
CA PHE A 54 0.93 -13.78 7.15
C PHE A 54 1.07 -14.12 5.65
N PRO A 55 0.84 -15.37 5.20
CA PRO A 55 0.92 -15.68 3.76
C PRO A 55 -0.05 -14.86 2.92
N VAL A 56 -1.26 -14.66 3.42
CA VAL A 56 -2.34 -13.94 2.72
C VAL A 56 -1.98 -12.46 2.54
N ILE A 57 -1.49 -11.81 3.59
CA ILE A 57 -1.11 -10.39 3.49
C ILE A 57 0.20 -10.19 2.73
N LEU A 58 1.11 -11.16 2.78
CA LEU A 58 2.34 -11.12 1.99
C LEU A 58 2.03 -11.19 0.49
N ASP A 59 1.05 -11.99 0.08
CA ASP A 59 0.57 -12.03 -1.30
C ASP A 59 -0.02 -10.67 -1.75
N LEU A 60 -0.78 -10.01 -0.86
CA LEU A 60 -1.27 -8.66 -1.12
C LEU A 60 -0.10 -7.65 -1.28
N ALA A 61 0.89 -7.69 -0.39
CA ALA A 61 2.07 -6.85 -0.50
C ALA A 61 2.83 -7.11 -1.82
N ALA A 62 2.96 -8.37 -2.23
CA ALA A 62 3.56 -8.75 -3.50
C ALA A 62 2.75 -8.28 -4.71
N GLU A 63 1.42 -8.23 -4.61
CA GLU A 63 0.55 -7.66 -5.65
C GLU A 63 0.73 -6.13 -5.74
N ILE A 64 0.74 -5.44 -4.61
CA ILE A 64 0.97 -3.99 -4.53
C ILE A 64 2.32 -3.61 -5.15
N LEU A 65 3.38 -4.35 -4.84
CA LEU A 65 4.73 -4.08 -5.35
C LEU A 65 4.88 -4.40 -6.85
N ARG A 66 4.23 -5.45 -7.35
CA ARG A 66 4.40 -5.89 -8.75
C ARG A 66 3.44 -5.22 -9.72
N TYR A 67 2.22 -4.90 -9.28
CA TYR A 67 1.14 -4.41 -10.13
C TYR A 67 0.40 -3.20 -9.53
N PRO A 68 1.11 -2.14 -9.08
CA PRO A 68 0.45 -0.93 -8.59
C PRO A 68 -0.30 -0.23 -9.72
N ARG A 69 -1.44 0.39 -9.39
CA ARG A 69 -2.23 1.19 -10.32
C ARG A 69 -2.17 2.65 -9.89
N PHE A 70 -1.44 3.46 -10.65
CA PHE A 70 -1.33 4.90 -10.43
C PHE A 70 -2.46 5.62 -11.15
N ASP A 71 -3.60 5.79 -10.46
CA ASP A 71 -4.75 6.50 -11.01
C ASP A 71 -4.51 8.02 -10.98
N VAL A 72 -3.97 8.55 -12.07
CA VAL A 72 -3.48 9.94 -12.20
C VAL A 72 -4.60 10.97 -11.97
N GLY A 73 -5.88 10.57 -12.06
CA GLY A 73 -7.04 11.45 -11.91
C GLY A 73 -7.56 11.67 -10.48
N LYS A 74 -7.11 10.88 -9.48
CA LYS A 74 -7.66 10.90 -8.10
C LYS A 74 -6.73 11.50 -7.04
N LEU A 75 -5.66 12.21 -7.43
CA LEU A 75 -4.80 12.96 -6.48
C LEU A 75 -5.52 14.21 -5.97
N ASN A 76 -6.36 14.03 -4.96
CA ASN A 76 -6.98 15.08 -4.16
C ASN A 76 -5.93 15.72 -3.24
N TRP A 77 -5.24 16.75 -3.75
CA TRP A 77 -4.18 17.53 -3.09
C TRP A 77 -4.55 18.23 -1.76
N LYS A 78 -5.75 18.02 -1.21
CA LYS A 78 -6.23 18.74 -0.03
C LYS A 78 -5.68 18.24 1.32
N ASN A 79 -5.03 17.07 1.37
CA ASN A 79 -4.45 16.52 2.60
C ASN A 79 -2.99 16.05 2.38
N ALA A 80 -2.16 16.89 1.77
CA ALA A 80 -0.71 16.70 1.73
C ALA A 80 -0.04 17.54 2.81
#